data_AF-A0A535ELN1-F1
#
_entry.id   AF-A0A535ELN1-F1
#
_cell.length_a   1.000
_cell.length_b   1.000
_cell.length_c   1.000
_cell.angle_alpha   90.00
_cell.angle_beta   90.00
_cell.angle_gamma   90.00
#
_symmetry.space_group_name_H-M   'P 1'
#
loop_
_entity.id
_entity.type
_entity.pdbx_description
1 polymer ?
#
loop_
_entity_poly.entity_id
_entity_poly.type
_entity_poly.pdbx_seq_one_letter_code
_entity_poly.pdbx_strand_id
1 'polypeptide(L)' 'MARILVADPLAEDGLARLRREGEVTVATKLAEAELVERIPDYDALVVRSETKVTAPILEA' A
#
# COMPACT_ATOMS: atom_id res chain seq x y z
N MET A 1 -8.87 11.29 6.93
CA MET A 1 -8.93 9.83 7.11
C MET A 1 -7.66 9.28 6.48
N ALA A 2 -6.94 8.37 7.13
CA ALA A 2 -5.66 7.89 6.58
C ALA A 2 -5.90 7.12 5.28
N ARG A 3 -5.16 7.46 4.22
CA ARG A 3 -5.16 6.77 2.92
C ARG A 3 -4.14 5.63 2.98
N ILE A 4 -4.59 4.40 2.88
CA ILE A 4 -3.78 3.19 3.05
C ILE A 4 -3.72 2.45 1.72
N LEU A 5 -2.51 2.31 1.18
CA LEU A 5 -2.24 1.49 0.00
C LEU A 5 -1.82 0.09 0.41
N VAL A 6 -2.52 -0.93 -0.06
CA VAL A 6 -2.17 -2.34 0.14
C VAL A 6 -1.63 -2.88 -1.18
N ALA A 7 -0.31 -3.06 -1.26
CA ALA A 7 0.39 -3.44 -2.48
C ALA A 7 0.52 -4.97 -2.68
N ASP A 8 0.14 -5.76 -1.66
CA ASP A 8 0.22 -7.22 -1.68
C ASP A 8 -1.09 -7.88 -1.25
N PRO A 9 -1.35 -9.14 -1.66
CA PRO A 9 -2.55 -9.87 -1.27
C PRO A 9 -2.64 -10.04 0.26
N LEU A 10 -3.71 -9.47 0.82
CA LEU A 10 -4.06 -9.52 2.23
C LEU A 10 -5.42 -10.22 2.41
N ALA A 11 -5.58 -10.97 3.50
CA ALA A 11 -6.85 -11.60 3.82
C ALA A 11 -7.96 -10.55 4.09
N GLU A 12 -9.21 -10.90 3.79
CA GLU A 12 -10.35 -10.00 3.95
C GLU A 12 -10.51 -9.48 5.38
N ASP A 13 -10.24 -10.30 6.40
CA ASP A 13 -10.29 -9.87 7.79
C ASP A 13 -9.30 -8.73 8.09
N GLY A 14 -8.09 -8.79 7.51
CA GLY A 14 -7.09 -7.73 7.63
C GLY A 14 -7.54 -6.44 6.92
N LEU A 15 -8.09 -6.58 5.71
CA LEU A 15 -8.63 -5.44 4.96
C LEU A 15 -9.83 -4.79 5.68
N ALA A 16 -10.70 -5.60 6.29
CA ALA A 16 -11.85 -5.12 7.04
C ALA A 16 -11.41 -4.30 8.26
N ARG A 17 -10.34 -4.72 8.96
CA ARG A 17 -9.77 -3.93 10.07
C ARG A 17 -9.19 -2.61 9.58
N LEU A 18 -8.41 -2.62 8.50
CA LEU A 18 -7.82 -1.40 7.93
C LEU A 18 -8.90 -0.41 7.46
N ARG A 19 -9.97 -0.90 6.83
CA ARG A 19 -11.09 -0.07 6.35
C ARG A 19 -11.89 0.61 7.45
N ARG A 20 -11.80 0.12 8.69
CA ARG A 20 -12.42 0.77 9.85
C ARG A 20 -11.63 1.99 10.33
N GLU A 21 -10.32 1.99 10.11
CA GLU A 21 -9.41 3.05 10.55
C GLU A 21 -9.13 4.08 9.44
N GLY A 22 -9.24 3.67 8.17
CA GLY A 22 -8.83 4.48 7.02
C GLY A 22 -9.47 4.09 5.69
N GLU A 23 -9.15 4.87 4.67
CA GLU A 23 -9.53 4.58 3.29
C GLU A 23 -8.50 3.61 2.68
N VAL A 24 -8.93 2.38 2.39
CA VAL A 24 -8.03 1.32 1.94
C VAL A 24 -8.17 1.10 0.44
N THR A 25 -7.08 1.33 -0.28
CA THR A 25 -6.92 0.98 -1.70
C THR A 25 -6.07 -0.28 -1.82
N VAL A 26 -6.60 -1.30 -2.47
CA VAL A 26 -5.86 -2.55 -2.73
C VAL A 26 -5.42 -2.54 -4.19
N ALA A 27 -4.11 -2.50 -4.42
CA ALA A 27 -3.52 -2.48 -5.75
C ALA A 27 -2.30 -3.40 -5.75
N THR A 28 -2.51 -4.65 -6.16
CA THR A 28 -1.45 -5.68 -6.13
C THR A 28 -0.63 -5.69 -7.41
N LYS A 29 0.58 -6.25 -7.34
CA LYS A 29 1.49 -6.44 -8.49
C LYS A 29 1.91 -5.13 -9.18
N LEU A 30 2.00 -4.05 -8.41
CA LEU A 30 2.52 -2.78 -8.92
C LEU A 30 4.03 -2.88 -9.17
N ALA A 31 4.49 -2.27 -10.25
CA ALA A 31 5.91 -2.07 -10.48
C ALA A 31 6.46 -1.01 -9.50
N GLU A 32 7.78 -1.03 -9.24
CA GLU A 32 8.43 -0.02 -8.39
C GLU A 32 8.14 1.41 -8.86
N ALA A 33 8.19 1.67 -10.18
CA ALA A 33 7.88 2.97 -10.74
C ALA A 33 6.43 3.42 -10.44
N GLU A 34 5.46 2.51 -10.57
CA GLU A 34 4.07 2.82 -10.22
C GLU A 34 3.88 3.06 -8.73
N LEU A 35 4.63 2.35 -7.87
CA LEU A 35 4.61 2.61 -6.43
C LEU A 35 5.16 4.00 -6.14
N VAL A 36 6.33 4.35 -6.67
CA VAL A 36 6.93 5.69 -6.51
C VAL A 36 5.98 6.79 -6.95
N GLU A 37 5.26 6.63 -8.06
CA GLU A 37 4.28 7.63 -8.51
C GLU A 37 3.05 7.73 -7.61
N ARG A 38 2.64 6.63 -6.98
CA ARG A 38 1.42 6.56 -6.16
C ARG A 38 1.67 6.93 -4.70
N ILE A 39 2.84 6.61 -4.14
CA ILE A 39 3.14 6.77 -2.70
C ILE A 39 2.82 8.17 -2.14
N PRO A 40 3.11 9.29 -2.84
CA PRO A 40 2.78 10.62 -2.33
C PRO A 40 1.28 10.85 -2.04
N ASP A 41 0.40 10.06 -2.67
CA ASP A 41 -1.05 10.11 -2.46
C ASP A 41 -1.54 9.24 -1.29
N TYR A 42 -0.66 8.56 -0.57
CA TYR A 42 -1.04 7.69 0.54
C TYR A 42 -0.30 8.04 1.82
N ASP A 43 -0.96 7.86 2.95
CA ASP A 43 -0.39 8.08 4.27
C ASP A 43 0.30 6.81 4.82
N ALA A 44 -0.04 5.64 4.26
CA ALA A 44 0.54 4.36 4.65
C ALA A 44 0.64 3.38 3.47
N LEU A 45 1.72 2.61 3.44
CA LEU A 45 1.93 1.47 2.54
C LEU A 45 1.95 0.17 3.34
N VAL A 46 1.12 -0.78 2.94
CA VAL A 46 1.06 -2.15 3.48
C VAL A 46 1.55 -3.12 2.42
N VAL A 47 2.63 -3.83 2.76
CA VAL A 47 3.24 -4.87 1.94
C VAL A 47 3.27 -6.20 2.70
N ARG A 48 3.51 -7.27 1.97
CA ARG A 48 3.81 -8.61 2.45
C ARG A 48 5.14 -9.06 1.80
N SER A 49 5.26 -10.32 1.42
CA SER A 49 6.52 -10.89 0.92
C SER A 49 6.82 -10.62 -0.56
N GLU A 50 5.84 -10.12 -1.32
CA GLU A 50 5.95 -9.95 -2.78
C GLU A 50 6.53 -8.57 -3.14
N THR A 51 6.04 -7.50 -2.50
CA THR A 51 6.52 -6.14 -2.76
C THR A 51 7.79 -5.83 -1.96
N LYS A 52 8.83 -5.36 -2.66
CA LYS A 52 10.07 -4.87 -2.03
C LYS A 52 10.01 -3.37 -1.87
N VAL A 53 10.05 -2.89 -0.63
CA VAL A 53 10.14 -1.46 -0.31
C VAL A 53 11.61 -1.03 -0.43
N THR A 54 11.96 -0.45 -1.56
CA THR A 54 13.30 0.06 -1.88
C THR A 54 13.44 1.53 -1.50
N ALA A 55 14.67 2.06 -1.47
CA ALA A 55 14.92 3.45 -1.12
C ALA A 55 14.15 4.46 -2.00
N PRO A 56 14.05 4.30 -3.34
CA PRO A 56 13.25 5.20 -4.17
C PRO A 56 11.77 5.28 -3.75
N ILE A 57 11.19 4.17 -3.27
CA ILE A 57 9.80 4.13 -2.80
C ILE A 57 9.63 4.93 -1.49
N LEU A 58 10.63 4.91 -0.61
CA LEU A 58 10.60 5.62 0.67
C LEU A 58 10.88 7.12 0.55
N GLU A 59 11.65 7.50 -0.47
CA GLU A 59 12.02 8.89 -0.75
C GLU A 59 10.99 9.63 -1.64
N ALA A 60 9.99 8.90 -2.14
CA ALA A 60 8.93 9.42 -3.00
C ALA A 60 8.01 10.41 -2.29
#